data_AF-A0A969PJM3-F1
#
_entry.id   AF-A0A969PJM3-F1
#
_cell.length_a   1.000
_cell.length_b   1.000
_cell.length_c   1.000
_cell.angle_alpha   90.00
_cell.angle_beta   90.00
_cell.angle_gamma   90.00
#
_symmetry.space_group_name_H-M   'P 1'
#
loop_
_entity.id
_entity.type
_entity.pdbx_description
1 polymer ?
#
loop_
_entity_poly.entity_id
_entity_poly.type
_entity_poly.pdbx_seq_one_letter_code
_entity_poly.pdbx_strand_id
1 'polypeptide(L)'
;MTFVTAIATLLLSQSLTNNEYATIQGELIYPSDYTPAQKVCAEDIFTKKEYCMETRQEQRSYQLQLPPKTYFVFALACSESYEKDIVCQDEYLEKRAYYTDHVICGFTAECGQITTGTPIPVKVEPGANILKIDPQNWYSK
;
A
#
# COMPACT_ATOMS: atom_id res chain seq x y z
N MET A 1 40.71 -6.81 -54.97
CA MET A 1 40.27 -7.65 -53.84
C MET A 1 40.12 -6.74 -52.65
N THR A 2 38.89 -6.33 -52.33
CA THR A 2 38.61 -5.31 -51.32
C THR A 2 37.93 -5.99 -50.15
N PHE A 3 38.62 -6.09 -49.01
CA PHE A 3 38.06 -6.68 -47.80
C PHE A 3 37.24 -5.62 -47.05
N VAL A 4 35.94 -5.86 -46.92
CA VAL A 4 35.06 -5.08 -46.06
C VAL A 4 35.09 -5.73 -44.68
N THR A 5 35.77 -5.11 -43.72
CA THR A 5 35.73 -5.52 -42.32
C THR A 5 34.45 -4.99 -41.68
N ALA A 6 33.52 -5.88 -41.37
CA ALA A 6 32.35 -5.57 -40.56
C ALA A 6 32.77 -5.43 -39.09
N ILE A 7 32.64 -4.22 -38.54
CA ILE A 7 32.78 -3.96 -37.11
C ILE A 7 31.44 -4.35 -36.47
N ALA A 8 31.43 -5.46 -35.74
CA ALA A 8 30.29 -5.87 -34.93
C ALA A 8 30.26 -5.01 -33.66
N THR A 9 29.41 -3.99 -33.64
CA THR A 9 29.18 -3.16 -32.46
C THR A 9 28.33 -3.94 -31.46
N LEU A 10 28.94 -4.37 -30.36
CA LEU A 10 28.26 -5.05 -29.25
C LEU A 10 27.40 -4.02 -28.49
N LEU A 11 26.09 -4.05 -28.68
CA LEU A 11 25.13 -3.29 -27.88
C LEU A 11 25.01 -3.95 -26.50
N LEU A 12 25.64 -3.36 -25.48
CA LEU A 12 25.38 -3.70 -24.08
C LEU A 12 23.99 -3.21 -23.70
N SER A 13 23.03 -4.13 -23.61
CA SER A 13 21.73 -3.88 -23.00
C SER A 13 21.92 -3.78 -21.47
N GLN A 14 22.12 -2.57 -20.96
CA GLN A 14 22.06 -2.35 -19.52
C GLN A 14 20.59 -2.41 -19.09
N SER A 15 20.21 -3.48 -18.38
CA SER A 15 18.95 -3.54 -17.65
C SER A 15 19.02 -2.53 -16.51
N LEU A 16 18.48 -1.33 -16.72
CA LEU A 16 18.22 -0.35 -15.67
C LEU A 16 17.11 -0.92 -14.77
N THR A 17 17.48 -1.66 -13.73
CA THR A 17 16.56 -1.89 -12.61
C THR A 17 16.35 -0.54 -11.94
N ASN A 18 15.31 0.17 -12.38
CA ASN A 18 15.01 1.51 -11.91
C ASN A 18 14.55 1.42 -10.46
N ASN A 19 15.49 1.44 -9.52
CA ASN A 19 15.27 1.27 -8.08
C ASN A 19 14.64 2.52 -7.44
N GLU A 20 14.06 3.40 -8.24
CA GLU A 20 13.46 4.70 -7.85
C GLU A 20 12.21 4.54 -6.99
N TYR A 21 11.64 3.34 -6.92
CA TYR A 21 10.42 3.06 -6.16
C TYR A 21 10.62 1.88 -5.21
N ALA A 22 9.89 1.94 -4.11
CA ALA A 22 9.68 0.83 -3.19
C ALA A 22 8.28 0.22 -3.42
N THR A 23 8.08 -0.98 -2.93
CA THR A 23 6.78 -1.64 -2.86
C THR A 23 6.42 -1.88 -1.40
N ILE A 24 5.19 -1.56 -1.02
CA ILE A 24 4.58 -2.03 0.23
C ILE A 24 3.42 -2.99 -0.09
N GLN A 25 3.23 -4.00 0.77
CA GLN A 25 2.18 -5.00 0.64
C GLN A 25 1.56 -5.30 2.01
N GLY A 26 0.28 -5.65 2.01
CA GLY A 26 -0.42 -6.08 3.19
C GLY A 26 -1.81 -6.59 2.91
N GLU A 27 -2.48 -6.98 3.99
CA GLU A 27 -3.84 -7.50 4.00
C GLU A 27 -4.83 -6.45 4.52
N LEU A 28 -6.04 -6.52 4.01
CA LEU A 28 -7.17 -5.64 4.27
C LEU A 28 -8.27 -6.45 4.95
N ILE A 29 -8.81 -5.87 6.00
CA ILE A 29 -9.98 -6.38 6.73
C ILE A 29 -10.92 -5.20 6.90
N TYR A 30 -12.22 -5.46 6.93
CA TYR A 30 -13.25 -4.48 7.26
C TYR A 30 -14.17 -5.09 8.35
N PRO A 31 -14.63 -4.34 9.36
CA PRO A 31 -15.45 -4.85 10.45
C PRO A 31 -16.91 -5.12 10.00
N SER A 32 -17.06 -6.09 9.09
CA SER A 32 -18.32 -6.56 8.52
C SER A 32 -18.16 -8.02 8.08
N ASP A 33 -19.26 -8.66 7.69
CA ASP A 33 -19.28 -10.01 7.11
C ASP A 33 -18.79 -10.05 5.65
N TYR A 34 -18.60 -8.89 5.03
CA TYR A 34 -18.08 -8.73 3.66
C TYR A 34 -16.95 -7.69 3.62
N THR A 35 -16.10 -7.76 2.60
CA THR A 35 -15.01 -6.77 2.41
C THR A 35 -15.37 -5.84 1.26
N PRO A 36 -15.68 -4.56 1.53
CA PRO A 36 -15.96 -3.59 0.46
C PRO A 36 -14.72 -3.37 -0.41
N ALA A 37 -14.93 -2.79 -1.59
CA ALA A 37 -13.84 -2.15 -2.32
C ALA A 37 -13.19 -1.08 -1.42
N GLN A 38 -11.87 -0.97 -1.42
CA GLN A 38 -11.13 -0.04 -0.57
C GLN A 38 -10.13 0.78 -1.36
N LYS A 39 -9.92 2.02 -0.93
CA LYS A 39 -8.79 2.83 -1.36
C LYS A 39 -7.70 2.77 -0.30
N VAL A 40 -6.55 2.23 -0.68
CA VAL A 40 -5.38 2.14 0.19
C VAL A 40 -4.44 3.27 -0.17
N CYS A 41 -4.12 4.13 0.79
CA CYS A 41 -3.28 5.29 0.60
C CYS A 41 -2.06 5.27 1.54
N ALA A 42 -0.95 5.78 1.03
CA ALA A 42 0.21 6.17 1.81
C ALA A 42 0.32 7.69 1.81
N GLU A 43 0.17 8.31 2.97
CA GLU A 43 0.31 9.76 3.18
C GLU A 43 1.73 10.07 3.64
N ASP A 44 2.45 10.89 2.86
CA ASP A 44 3.77 11.40 3.22
C ASP A 44 3.65 12.21 4.53
N ILE A 45 4.40 11.80 5.55
CA ILE A 45 4.26 12.39 6.90
C ILE A 45 4.61 13.88 6.95
N PHE A 46 5.42 14.37 6.01
CA PHE A 46 5.88 15.75 5.95
C PHE A 46 5.06 16.59 4.98
N THR A 47 4.79 16.08 3.78
CA THR A 47 4.14 16.86 2.70
C THR A 47 2.63 16.66 2.64
N LYS A 48 2.09 15.66 3.33
CA LYS A 48 0.67 15.26 3.26
C LYS A 48 0.21 14.81 1.88
N LYS A 49 1.15 14.60 0.95
CA LYS A 49 0.86 14.03 -0.37
C LYS A 49 0.50 12.56 -0.22
N GLU A 50 -0.64 12.19 -0.77
CA GLU A 50 -1.13 10.82 -0.78
C GLU A 50 -0.79 10.11 -2.10
N TYR A 51 -0.48 8.82 -1.98
CA TYR A 51 -0.28 7.89 -3.09
C TYR A 51 -1.23 6.73 -2.84
N CYS A 52 -2.16 6.48 -3.76
CA CYS A 52 -3.25 5.55 -3.50
C CYS A 52 -3.38 4.50 -4.61
N MET A 53 -3.98 3.38 -4.24
CA MET A 53 -4.52 2.39 -5.16
C MET A 53 -5.94 1.99 -4.71
N GLU A 54 -6.70 1.39 -5.61
CA GLU A 54 -8.05 0.93 -5.33
C GLU A 54 -8.13 -0.59 -5.47
N THR A 55 -8.85 -1.22 -4.55
CA THR A 55 -9.13 -2.65 -4.59
C THR A 55 -10.54 -2.90 -5.10
N ARG A 56 -10.80 -4.13 -5.54
CA ARG A 56 -12.15 -4.60 -5.81
C ARG A 56 -12.80 -5.08 -4.52
N GLN A 57 -14.13 -5.22 -4.52
CA GLN A 57 -14.83 -5.93 -3.46
C GLN A 57 -14.21 -7.32 -3.24
N GLU A 58 -14.15 -7.77 -1.98
CA GLU A 58 -13.55 -9.04 -1.53
C GLU A 58 -12.04 -9.19 -1.80
N GLN A 59 -11.38 -8.22 -2.42
CA GLN A 59 -9.94 -8.22 -2.54
C GLN A 59 -9.30 -7.90 -1.18
N ARG A 60 -8.65 -8.91 -0.60
CA ARG A 60 -8.04 -8.81 0.74
C ARG A 60 -6.59 -8.40 0.73
N SER A 61 -5.87 -8.52 -0.38
CA SER A 61 -4.46 -8.13 -0.46
C SER A 61 -4.26 -6.89 -1.33
N TYR A 62 -3.24 -6.09 -1.01
CA TYR A 62 -2.87 -4.94 -1.84
C TYR A 62 -1.36 -4.86 -2.07
N GLN A 63 -0.98 -4.17 -3.15
CA GLN A 63 0.41 -3.84 -3.46
C GLN A 63 0.46 -2.39 -3.95
N LEU A 64 1.27 -1.56 -3.30
CA LEU A 64 1.40 -0.14 -3.62
C LEU A 64 2.86 0.23 -3.86
N GLN A 65 3.14 0.84 -5.02
CA GLN A 65 4.46 1.37 -5.35
C GLN A 65 4.60 2.83 -4.88
N LEU A 66 5.70 3.15 -4.22
CA LEU A 66 5.92 4.43 -3.54
C LEU A 66 7.31 4.98 -3.81
N PRO A 67 7.46 6.31 -3.96
CA PRO A 67 8.76 6.96 -3.87
C PRO A 67 9.43 6.74 -2.48
N PRO A 68 10.77 6.79 -2.38
CA PRO A 68 11.49 6.60 -1.11
C PRO A 68 11.23 7.77 -0.15
N LYS A 69 10.41 7.55 0.87
CA LYS A 69 10.04 8.52 1.94
C LYS A 69 9.58 7.80 3.20
N THR A 70 8.89 8.52 4.09
CA THR A 70 8.21 7.94 5.25
C THR A 70 6.72 8.26 5.18
N TYR A 71 5.88 7.25 5.42
CA TYR A 71 4.44 7.32 5.21
C TYR A 71 3.64 6.87 6.43
N PHE A 72 2.46 7.45 6.63
CA PHE A 72 1.37 6.77 7.30
C PHE A 72 0.52 6.06 6.26
N VAL A 73 0.19 4.79 6.51
CA VAL A 73 -0.59 3.97 5.58
C VAL A 73 -1.97 3.75 6.16
N PHE A 74 -2.99 3.97 5.34
CA PHE A 74 -4.38 3.78 5.72
C PHE A 74 -5.25 3.24 4.59
N ALA A 75 -6.41 2.72 4.94
CA ALA A 75 -7.47 2.34 4.02
C ALA A 75 -8.75 3.16 4.26
N LEU A 76 -9.50 3.39 3.19
CA LEU A 76 -10.86 3.90 3.22
C LEU A 76 -11.79 2.88 2.56
N ALA A 77 -12.95 2.64 3.15
CA ALA A 77 -13.96 1.77 2.56
C ALA A 77 -14.86 2.57 1.62
N CYS A 78 -15.24 1.95 0.50
CA CYS A 78 -16.28 2.50 -0.37
C CYS A 78 -17.62 2.60 0.40
N SER A 79 -18.37 3.69 0.22
CA SER A 79 -19.62 3.95 0.92
C SER A 79 -20.74 3.00 0.50
N GLU A 80 -20.78 2.63 -0.77
CA GLU A 80 -21.73 1.71 -1.37
C GLU A 80 -20.96 0.62 -2.14
N SER A 81 -20.94 -0.60 -1.59
CA SER A 81 -20.30 -1.74 -2.28
C SER A 81 -21.17 -2.99 -2.18
N TYR A 82 -22.46 -2.83 -2.48
CA TYR A 82 -23.42 -3.93 -2.43
C TYR A 82 -23.44 -4.75 -3.73
N GLU A 83 -22.81 -4.26 -4.81
CA GLU A 83 -22.69 -4.97 -6.08
C GLU A 83 -21.27 -5.51 -6.31
N LYS A 84 -21.19 -6.83 -6.51
CA LYS A 84 -19.94 -7.60 -6.68
C LYS A 84 -19.15 -7.14 -7.90
N ASP A 85 -17.82 -7.22 -7.80
CA ASP A 85 -16.83 -6.98 -8.88
C ASP A 85 -16.67 -5.54 -9.37
N ILE A 86 -17.14 -4.55 -8.61
CA ILE A 86 -17.00 -3.13 -8.95
C ILE A 86 -15.85 -2.49 -8.15
N VAL A 87 -14.98 -1.73 -8.84
CA VAL A 87 -14.09 -0.74 -8.20
C VAL A 87 -14.97 0.43 -7.75
N CYS A 88 -14.76 0.99 -6.56
CA CYS A 88 -15.65 2.00 -5.97
C CYS A 88 -16.12 3.04 -6.99
N GLN A 89 -17.41 3.02 -7.32
CA GLN A 89 -18.03 4.00 -8.24
C GLN A 89 -18.57 5.22 -7.48
N ASP A 90 -18.69 5.08 -6.16
CA ASP A 90 -19.26 6.06 -5.26
C ASP A 90 -18.17 6.75 -4.43
N GLU A 91 -18.58 7.37 -3.34
CA GLU A 91 -17.69 8.04 -2.42
C GLU A 91 -17.00 7.04 -1.46
N TYR A 92 -15.87 7.45 -0.90
CA TYR A 92 -15.24 6.70 0.19
C TYR A 92 -15.72 7.26 1.52
N LEU A 93 -15.93 6.39 2.51
CA LEU A 93 -16.15 6.82 3.88
C LEU A 93 -14.95 7.65 4.36
N GLU A 94 -15.20 8.72 5.12
CA GLU A 94 -14.12 9.55 5.67
C GLU A 94 -13.27 8.82 6.72
N LYS A 95 -13.78 7.72 7.28
CA LYS A 95 -13.14 6.95 8.33
C LYS A 95 -11.94 6.17 7.78
N ARG A 96 -10.75 6.48 8.32
CA ARG A 96 -9.47 5.84 7.98
C ARG A 96 -9.18 4.64 8.88
N ALA A 97 -8.75 3.55 8.27
CA ALA A 97 -8.16 2.42 8.97
C ALA A 97 -6.65 2.49 8.87
N TYR A 98 -5.93 2.73 9.97
CA TYR A 98 -4.48 2.92 9.90
C TYR A 98 -3.70 1.62 10.16
N TYR A 99 -2.49 1.56 9.60
CA TYR A 99 -1.44 0.67 10.09
C TYR A 99 -0.88 1.24 11.40
N THR A 100 -1.09 0.52 12.51
CA THR A 100 -0.83 1.02 13.87
C THR A 100 -0.09 -0.01 14.71
N ASP A 101 0.42 0.42 15.86
CA ASP A 101 0.99 -0.46 16.90
C ASP A 101 0.03 -1.56 17.34
N HIS A 102 -1.26 -1.27 17.39
CA HIS A 102 -2.31 -2.23 17.72
C HIS A 102 -2.44 -3.35 16.68
N VAL A 103 -2.24 -3.03 15.40
CA VAL A 103 -2.22 -4.03 14.30
C VAL A 103 -1.07 -5.00 14.51
N ILE A 104 0.14 -4.47 14.76
CA ILE A 104 1.34 -5.30 14.97
C ILE A 104 1.16 -6.23 16.18
N CYS A 105 0.49 -5.75 17.22
CA CYS A 105 0.23 -6.53 18.43
C CYS A 105 -0.82 -7.64 18.22
N GLY A 106 -1.70 -7.51 17.22
CA GLY A 106 -2.65 -8.56 16.81
C GLY A 106 -4.07 -8.41 17.34
N PHE A 107 -4.52 -7.19 17.67
CA PHE A 107 -5.91 -6.89 18.06
C PHE A 107 -6.46 -7.65 19.29
N THR A 108 -5.59 -8.10 20.20
CA THR A 108 -6.05 -8.76 21.44
C THR A 108 -6.51 -7.75 22.49
N ALA A 109 -7.28 -8.21 23.48
CA ALA A 109 -7.64 -7.39 24.63
C ALA A 109 -6.41 -6.86 25.38
N GLU A 110 -5.34 -7.65 25.46
CA GLU A 110 -4.06 -7.26 26.03
C GLU A 110 -3.42 -6.12 25.22
N CYS A 111 -3.43 -6.21 23.89
CA CYS A 111 -2.97 -5.13 23.02
C CYS A 111 -3.70 -3.82 23.28
N GLY A 112 -5.02 -3.86 23.55
CA GLY A 112 -5.79 -2.68 23.92
C GLY A 112 -5.38 -2.02 25.24
N GLN A 113 -4.62 -2.71 26.09
CA GLN A 113 -4.07 -2.14 27.33
C GLN A 113 -2.66 -1.57 27.15
N ILE A 114 -1.89 -2.08 26.18
CA ILE A 114 -0.46 -1.74 26.03
C ILE A 114 -0.13 -0.92 24.78
N THR A 115 -1.08 -0.77 23.84
CA THR A 115 -0.93 0.03 22.61
C THR A 115 -1.92 1.20 22.61
N THR A 116 -1.60 2.24 21.84
CA THR A 116 -2.46 3.44 21.74
C THR A 116 -3.26 3.49 20.45
N GLY A 117 -3.01 2.59 19.49
CA GLY A 117 -3.61 2.64 18.17
C GLY A 117 -3.02 3.75 17.31
N THR A 118 -1.78 4.16 17.58
CA THR A 118 -1.12 5.27 16.89
C THR A 118 -0.56 4.80 15.54
N PRO A 119 -0.75 5.57 14.45
CA PRO A 119 -0.16 5.25 13.16
C PRO A 119 1.35 5.09 13.24
N ILE A 120 1.86 4.01 12.64
CA ILE A 120 3.30 3.73 12.60
C ILE A 120 3.89 4.31 11.31
N PRO A 121 4.96 5.12 11.40
CA PRO A 121 5.67 5.57 10.21
C PRO A 121 6.33 4.40 9.48
N VAL A 122 5.97 4.21 8.21
CA VAL A 122 6.59 3.23 7.32
C VAL A 122 7.68 3.94 6.51
N LYS A 123 8.94 3.70 6.86
CA LYS A 123 10.08 4.18 6.08
C LYS A 123 10.29 3.26 4.87
N VAL A 124 10.24 3.83 3.67
CA VAL A 124 10.48 3.10 2.42
C VAL A 124 11.78 3.59 1.78
N GLU A 125 12.65 2.65 1.43
CA GLU A 125 13.95 2.89 0.81
C GLU A 125 13.91 2.48 -0.68
N PRO A 126 14.77 3.05 -1.55
CA PRO A 126 14.80 2.70 -2.97
C PRO A 126 14.92 1.18 -3.17
N GLY A 127 13.99 0.59 -3.91
CA GLY A 127 13.96 -0.86 -4.18
C GLY A 127 13.43 -1.75 -3.05
N ALA A 128 13.04 -1.19 -1.92
CA ALA A 128 12.54 -1.99 -0.80
C ALA A 128 11.23 -2.71 -1.19
N ASN A 129 11.06 -3.93 -0.69
CA ASN A 129 9.79 -4.65 -0.73
C ASN A 129 9.37 -4.95 0.71
N ILE A 130 8.45 -4.14 1.25
CA ILE A 130 8.01 -4.20 2.64
C ILE A 130 6.67 -4.94 2.70
N LEU A 131 6.59 -5.96 3.55
CA LEU A 131 5.41 -6.80 3.72
C LEU A 131 4.72 -6.49 5.06
N LYS A 132 3.47 -6.98 5.21
CA LYS A 132 2.67 -6.89 6.45
C LYS A 132 2.39 -5.45 6.89
N ILE A 133 2.24 -4.55 5.92
CA ILE A 133 1.74 -3.21 6.17
C ILE A 133 0.22 -3.30 6.09
N ASP A 134 -0.41 -3.65 7.21
CA ASP A 134 -1.83 -4.03 7.25
C ASP A 134 -2.69 -2.87 7.80
N PRO A 135 -3.30 -2.00 6.97
CA PRO A 135 -4.08 -0.85 7.42
C PRO A 135 -5.47 -1.27 7.92
N GLN A 136 -5.52 -1.94 9.07
CA GLN A 136 -6.73 -2.63 9.56
C GLN A 136 -7.35 -1.99 10.80
N ASN A 137 -6.72 -0.98 11.41
CA ASN A 137 -7.27 -0.37 12.62
C ASN A 137 -8.34 0.67 12.28
N TRP A 138 -9.57 0.22 12.02
CA TRP A 138 -10.74 1.05 11.79
C TRP A 138 -11.21 1.83 13.02
N TYR A 139 -10.55 1.70 14.18
CA TYR A 139 -10.94 2.38 15.41
C TYR A 139 -9.80 3.20 16.01
N SER A 140 -8.73 3.42 15.25
CA SER A 140 -7.68 4.37 15.61
C SER A 140 -8.28 5.75 15.80
N LYS A 141 -7.86 6.42 16.87
CA LYS A 141 -8.30 7.79 17.21
C LYS A 141 -7.32 8.82 16.70
#